data_AF-A0A2S5M9X5-F1
#
_entry.id   AF-A0A2S5M9X5-F1
#
_cell.length_a   1.000
_cell.length_b   1.000
_cell.length_c   1.000
_cell.angle_alpha   90.00
_cell.angle_beta   90.00
_cell.angle_gamma   90.00
#
_symmetry.space_group_name_H-M   'P 1'
#
loop_
_entity.id
_entity.type
_entity.pdbx_description
1 polymer ?
#
loop_
_entity_poly.entity_id
_entity_poly.type
_entity_poly.pdbx_seq_one_letter_code
_entity_poly.pdbx_strand_id
1 'polypeptide(L)' 'KGVLLGRAAAYALAAAGQGGVENMLEIFAKEIRVAMTLTGVTSIAQIDRRILA' A
#
# COMPACT_ATOMS: atom_id res chain seq x y z
N LYS A 1 -10.41 -6.63 -6.54
CA LYS A 1 -11.01 -5.62 -5.62
C LYS A 1 -9.86 -4.86 -4.96
N GLY A 2 -10.02 -3.57 -4.64
CA GLY A 2 -8.93 -2.72 -4.11
C GLY A 2 -9.46 -1.58 -3.26
N VAL A 3 -8.56 -0.67 -2.85
CA VAL A 3 -8.87 0.51 -2.04
C VAL A 3 -8.45 1.80 -2.76
N LEU A 4 -9.06 2.92 -2.39
CA LEU A 4 -8.72 4.24 -2.91
C LEU A 4 -7.83 4.99 -1.92
N LEU A 5 -6.85 5.71 -2.44
CA LEU A 5 -5.98 6.58 -1.65
C LEU A 5 -6.48 8.02 -1.79
N GLY A 6 -6.96 8.59 -0.67
CA GLY A 6 -7.52 9.94 -0.63
C GLY A 6 -6.45 11.01 -0.39
N ARG A 7 -6.52 11.66 0.78
CA ARG A 7 -5.67 12.81 1.14
C ARG A 7 -4.16 12.56 1.03
N ALA A 8 -3.72 11.33 1.21
CA ALA A 8 -2.30 10.99 1.12
C ALA A 8 -1.72 11.36 -0.26
N ALA A 9 -2.46 11.17 -1.36
CA ALA A 9 -2.03 11.60 -2.68
C ALA A 9 -1.92 13.13 -2.80
N ALA A 10 -2.86 13.87 -2.19
CA ALA A 10 -2.83 15.34 -2.15
C ALA A 10 -1.63 15.87 -1.35
N TYR A 11 -1.31 15.24 -0.21
CA TYR A 11 -0.16 15.62 0.60
C TYR A 11 1.16 15.30 -0.08
N ALA A 12 1.26 14.14 -0.74
CA ALA A 12 2.44 13.77 -1.52
C ALA A 12 2.66 14.73 -2.70
N LEU A 13 1.59 15.12 -3.40
CA LEU A 13 1.63 16.12 -4.46
C LEU A 13 2.08 17.49 -3.95
N ALA A 14 1.54 17.94 -2.81
CA ALA A 14 1.93 19.20 -2.19
C ALA A 14 3.40 19.20 -1.73
N ALA A 15 3.92 18.05 -1.29
CA ALA A 15 5.28 17.93 -0.78
C ALA A 15 6.35 17.95 -1.89
N ALA A 16 6.13 17.23 -2.99
CA ALA A 16 7.16 17.08 -4.04
C ALA A 16 6.60 16.86 -5.45
N GLY A 17 5.40 17.38 -5.74
CA GLY A 17 4.78 17.25 -7.06
C GLY A 17 4.56 15.79 -7.46
N GLN A 18 4.73 15.50 -8.75
CA GLN A 18 4.62 14.13 -9.28
C GLN A 18 5.57 13.15 -8.56
N GLY A 19 6.82 13.54 -8.34
CA GLY A 19 7.81 12.67 -7.69
C GLY A 19 7.41 12.29 -6.26
N GLY A 20 6.73 13.18 -5.53
CA GLY A 20 6.17 12.87 -4.22
C GLY A 20 5.09 11.80 -4.28
N VAL A 21 4.18 11.90 -5.26
CA VAL A 21 3.10 10.91 -5.47
C VAL A 21 3.66 9.56 -5.90
N GLU A 22 4.65 9.53 -6.79
CA GLU A 22 5.32 8.29 -7.23
C GLU A 22 6.01 7.59 -6.04
N ASN A 23 6.78 8.33 -5.25
CA ASN A 23 7.44 7.81 -4.06
C ASN A 23 6.41 7.27 -3.04
N MET A 24 5.31 7.99 -2.82
CA MET A 24 4.22 7.53 -1.97
C MET A 24 3.67 6.18 -2.45
N LEU A 25 3.35 6.05 -3.74
CA LEU A 25 2.83 4.79 -4.30
C LEU A 25 3.83 3.64 -4.15
N GLU A 26 5.13 3.93 -4.33
CA GLU A 26 6.18 2.94 -4.15
C GLU A 26 6.28 2.45 -2.70
N ILE A 27 6.20 3.36 -1.72
CA ILE A 27 6.17 3.03 -0.30
C ILE A 27 4.97 2.13 0.02
N PHE A 28 3.75 2.50 -0.40
CA PHE A 28 2.57 1.66 -0.19
C PHE A 28 2.73 0.27 -0.80
N ALA A 29 3.28 0.18 -2.02
CA ALA A 29 3.51 -1.11 -2.67
C ALA A 29 4.56 -1.95 -1.93
N LYS A 30 5.62 -1.35 -1.39
CA LYS A 30 6.63 -2.04 -0.57
C LYS A 30 6.03 -2.54 0.74
N GLU A 31 5.31 -1.70 1.46
CA GLU A 31 4.70 -2.06 2.74
C GLU A 31 3.63 -3.14 2.60
N ILE A 32 2.82 -3.13 1.53
CA ILE A 32 1.87 -4.23 1.25
C ILE A 32 2.61 -5.56 1.08
N ARG A 33 3.77 -5.59 0.40
CA ARG A 33 4.57 -6.82 0.26
C ARG A 33 5.13 -7.27 1.61
N VAL A 34 5.63 -6.33 2.43
CA VAL A 34 6.11 -6.64 3.79
C VAL A 34 4.99 -7.24 4.63
N ALA A 35 3.80 -6.63 4.64
CA ALA A 35 2.64 -7.15 5.36
C ALA A 35 2.23 -8.55 4.87
N MET A 36 2.25 -8.78 3.55
CA MET A 36 1.99 -10.12 2.99
C MET A 36 3.03 -11.14 3.45
N THR A 37 4.30 -10.79 3.47
CA THR A 37 5.37 -11.65 3.99
C THR A 37 5.17 -11.97 5.49
N LEU A 38 4.89 -10.96 6.31
CA LEU A 38 4.69 -11.14 7.75
C LEU A 38 3.44 -11.97 8.09
N THR A 39 2.41 -11.91 7.23
CA THR A 39 1.18 -12.71 7.37
C THR A 39 1.26 -14.07 6.65
N GLY A 40 2.41 -14.42 6.06
CA GLY A 40 2.65 -15.71 5.42
C GLY A 40 1.87 -15.94 4.12
N VAL A 41 1.43 -14.88 3.44
CA VAL A 41 0.70 -14.97 2.17
C VAL A 41 1.60 -14.54 1.00
N THR A 42 1.53 -15.28 -0.10
CA THR A 42 2.36 -15.03 -1.31
C THR A 42 1.55 -14.48 -2.48
N SER A 43 0.21 -14.45 -2.37
CA SER A 43 -0.67 -13.84 -3.35
C SER A 43 -1.87 -13.15 -2.69
N ILE A 44 -2.40 -12.11 -3.33
CA ILE A 44 -3.58 -11.36 -2.83
C ILE A 44 -4.80 -12.30 -2.68
N ALA A 45 -4.90 -13.35 -3.50
CA ALA A 45 -5.99 -14.32 -3.43
C ALA A 45 -6.02 -15.15 -2.13
N GLN A 46 -4.91 -15.20 -1.39
CA GLN A 46 -4.79 -15.91 -0.11
C GLN A 46 -5.15 -15.03 1.10
N ILE A 47 -5.40 -13.73 0.88
CA ILE A 47 -5.78 -12.80 1.96
C ILE A 47 -7.22 -13.07 2.38
N ASP A 48 -7.41 -13.58 3.59
CA ASP A 48 -8.72 -13.84 4.19
C ASP A 48 -8.80 -13.37 5.65
N ARG A 49 -9.93 -13.62 6.34
CA ARG A 49 -10.14 -13.15 7.72
C ARG A 49 -9.18 -13.76 8.75
N ARG A 50 -8.48 -14.86 8.45
CA ARG A 50 -7.59 -15.55 9.40
C ARG A 50 -6.32 -14.76 9.71
N ILE A 51 -5.94 -13.80 8.86
CA ILE A 51 -4.76 -12.95 9.09
C ILE A 51 -5.03 -11.81 10.09
N LEU A 52 -6.29 -11.61 10.49
CA LEU A 52 -6.69 -10.63 11.50
C LEU A 52 -6.77 -11.36 12.85
N ALA A 53 -5.88 -11.03 13.77
CA ALA A 53 -5.88 -11.54 15.15
C ALA A 53 -7.05 -10.97 15.97
#